data_AF-A0A2U1KMW4-F1
#
_entry.id   AF-A0A2U1KMW4-F1
#
_cell.length_a   1.000
_cell.length_b   1.000
_cell.length_c   1.000
_cell.angle_alpha   90.00
_cell.angle_beta   90.00
_cell.angle_gamma   90.00
#
_symmetry.space_group_name_H-M   'P 1'
#
loop_
_entity.id
_entity.type
_entity.pdbx_description
1 polymer ?
#
loop_
_entity_poly.entity_id
_entity_poly.type
_entity_poly.pdbx_seq_one_letter_code
_entity_poly.pdbx_strand_id
1 'polypeptide(L)'
;MNVGEVPYWLDGKVIPDRRRTSLQRSMDLYSVKPVASGPARRQRQAWMARLCYYRGKQESLFKYQSMLFNSNFEDANSWQLNNSSDDMDVIEFVTSPSNPGGDLKTPVLEGKTIYDHVYFWPQFTPIPAPSDQDVMIFSLSKLTGHAGTRFGWALIKDKDVYDKVSTYIKVADLGISKDSQLRALKLLKVVVEDEGRSFFEFGYNTMRDRWERLTLVFAKSSRFSIQQRNPLHCNFFKETRLPSPAYAWVKCERDEDVDCGAILEAENILGTSGSAFSDDDRYVRLNLMKSHGDFNLLMQRLNELVLDAQYTISIIVHVICRKIQAARIVANLIVLGGGILARGLVQAYRQALHNASKTGVAQETLQNAVRRGSKAMTELEARQILGVTEKSSWEEIAQKYDKLFERNATNGSFYLQSKVHRAKECLETVYQPKDMPGGSMG
;
A
#
# COMPACT_ATOMS: atom_id res chain seq x y z
N MET A 1 24.95 1.76 -45.02
CA MET A 1 25.72 1.28 -43.84
C MET A 1 27.12 0.97 -44.33
N ASN A 2 28.14 1.72 -43.91
CA ASN A 2 29.52 1.34 -44.21
C ASN A 2 29.89 0.15 -43.33
N VAL A 3 29.85 -1.03 -43.93
CA VAL A 3 30.39 -2.28 -43.37
C VAL A 3 31.75 -2.48 -44.04
N GLY A 4 32.82 -2.25 -43.30
CA GLY A 4 34.19 -2.49 -43.73
C GLY A 4 35.02 -2.85 -42.51
N GLU A 5 35.66 -4.02 -42.55
CA GLU A 5 36.52 -4.53 -41.47
C GLU A 5 37.70 -3.57 -41.23
N VAL A 6 37.72 -2.93 -40.06
CA VAL A 6 38.90 -2.25 -39.49
C VAL A 6 38.93 -2.56 -37.98
N PRO A 7 40.07 -3.04 -37.45
CA PRO A 7 40.15 -3.65 -36.13
C PRO A 7 40.11 -2.62 -34.99
N TYR A 8 39.27 -2.91 -34.00
CA TYR A 8 39.21 -2.32 -32.66
C TYR A 8 38.84 -0.81 -32.54
N TRP A 9 38.07 -0.55 -31.46
CA TRP A 9 37.66 0.74 -30.90
C TRP A 9 36.26 1.22 -31.27
N LEU A 10 35.27 0.63 -30.60
CA LEU A 10 34.00 1.28 -30.24
C LEU A 10 34.34 2.54 -29.42
N ASP A 11 34.33 3.69 -30.08
CA ASP A 11 34.66 4.98 -29.50
C ASP A 11 33.47 5.54 -28.67
N GLY A 12 33.14 4.86 -27.57
CA GLY A 12 32.10 5.26 -26.62
C GLY A 12 32.71 5.94 -25.39
N LYS A 13 32.70 7.28 -25.34
CA LYS A 13 33.15 8.01 -24.14
C LYS A 13 32.03 8.09 -23.08
N VAL A 14 32.43 7.81 -21.84
CA VAL A 14 31.61 7.53 -20.65
C VAL A 14 31.39 8.82 -19.83
N ILE A 15 30.37 8.86 -18.97
CA ILE A 15 30.01 10.03 -18.13
C ILE A 15 30.05 9.68 -16.63
N PRO A 16 30.79 10.43 -15.79
CA PRO A 16 30.77 10.26 -14.34
C PRO A 16 30.84 11.58 -13.55
N ASP A 17 29.83 11.83 -12.73
CA ASP A 17 29.94 12.75 -11.59
C ASP A 17 29.50 12.02 -10.29
N ARG A 18 30.20 12.37 -9.20
CA ARG A 18 30.21 11.89 -7.82
C ARG A 18 29.06 12.40 -6.92
N ARG A 19 28.14 13.25 -7.38
CA ARG A 19 27.01 13.73 -6.53
C ARG A 19 25.60 13.54 -7.11
N ARG A 20 25.47 12.80 -8.21
CA ARG A 20 24.31 12.94 -9.11
C ARG A 20 23.71 11.61 -9.55
N THR A 21 22.38 11.55 -9.73
CA THR A 21 21.61 10.34 -10.16
C THR A 21 21.85 10.01 -11.65
N SER A 22 21.35 8.88 -12.16
CA SER A 22 21.47 8.50 -13.58
C SER A 22 20.85 9.53 -14.54
N LEU A 23 19.69 10.08 -14.16
CA LEU A 23 19.00 11.17 -14.85
C LEU A 23 19.87 12.41 -15.00
N GLN A 24 20.68 12.74 -14.01
CA GLN A 24 21.43 13.99 -14.06
C GLN A 24 22.56 13.96 -15.08
N ARG A 25 23.04 12.77 -15.42
CA ARG A 25 24.00 12.55 -16.51
C ARG A 25 23.37 12.73 -17.89
N SER A 26 22.05 12.60 -17.98
CA SER A 26 21.30 12.81 -19.22
C SER A 26 21.11 14.28 -19.59
N MET A 27 20.99 15.17 -18.60
CA MET A 27 20.83 16.62 -18.83
C MET A 27 22.16 17.36 -18.98
N ASP A 28 23.18 16.92 -18.25
CA ASP A 28 24.56 17.40 -18.36
C ASP A 28 25.12 17.18 -19.78
N LEU A 29 24.61 16.18 -20.48
CA LEU A 29 24.91 15.84 -21.87
C LEU A 29 24.62 17.02 -22.85
N TYR A 30 23.55 17.80 -22.64
CA TYR A 30 23.12 18.82 -23.60
C TYR A 30 23.18 20.26 -23.08
N SER A 31 23.88 20.49 -21.97
CA SER A 31 24.06 21.81 -21.34
C SER A 31 24.94 22.82 -22.13
N VAL A 32 25.12 22.66 -23.44
CA VAL A 32 25.91 23.58 -24.28
C VAL A 32 24.99 24.40 -25.19
N LYS A 33 24.66 25.62 -24.75
CA LYS A 33 24.25 26.69 -25.68
C LYS A 33 25.36 26.93 -26.70
N PRO A 34 25.04 27.28 -27.96
CA PRO A 34 26.05 27.82 -28.86
C PRO A 34 26.72 29.00 -28.17
N VAL A 35 28.05 29.00 -28.11
CA VAL A 35 28.81 30.21 -27.81
C VAL A 35 28.40 31.21 -28.88
N ALA A 36 27.65 32.24 -28.49
CA ALA A 36 27.23 33.29 -29.39
C ALA A 36 28.45 34.10 -29.82
N SER A 37 29.12 33.67 -30.89
CA SER A 37 30.01 34.53 -31.65
C SER A 37 29.17 35.32 -32.66
N GLY A 38 28.43 36.31 -32.18
CA GLY A 38 27.66 37.25 -33.00
C GLY A 38 26.33 37.68 -32.36
N PRO A 39 25.79 38.86 -32.71
CA PRO A 39 24.58 39.38 -32.11
C PRO A 39 23.35 38.68 -32.72
N ALA A 40 22.96 37.54 -32.16
CA ALA A 40 21.75 36.82 -32.55
C ALA A 40 20.86 36.55 -31.32
N ARG A 41 19.55 36.76 -31.51
CA ARG A 41 18.47 36.75 -30.51
C ARG A 41 18.58 35.60 -29.49
N ARG A 42 18.37 35.94 -28.21
CA ARG A 42 18.16 34.97 -27.12
C ARG A 42 16.86 34.19 -27.35
N GLN A 43 16.92 33.01 -27.97
CA GLN A 43 15.82 32.05 -27.93
C GLN A 43 15.91 31.21 -26.63
N ARG A 44 14.75 30.99 -25.99
CA ARG A 44 14.60 30.20 -24.77
C ARG A 44 14.40 28.73 -25.16
N GLN A 45 15.14 27.83 -24.51
CA GLN A 45 15.11 26.38 -24.75
C GLN A 45 14.35 25.73 -23.58
N ALA A 46 13.47 24.77 -23.83
CA ALA A 46 12.63 24.13 -22.81
C ALA A 46 12.95 22.63 -22.68
N TRP A 47 12.96 22.11 -21.44
CA TRP A 47 13.25 20.70 -21.16
C TRP A 47 11.99 20.01 -20.67
N MET A 48 11.67 18.87 -21.26
CA MET A 48 10.40 18.19 -21.04
C MET A 48 10.63 16.77 -20.60
N ALA A 49 9.83 16.26 -19.66
CA ALA A 49 9.81 14.85 -19.32
C ALA A 49 8.37 14.42 -19.03
N ARG A 50 8.01 13.15 -19.24
CA ARG A 50 6.67 12.66 -18.88
C ARG A 50 6.44 12.70 -17.35
N LEU A 51 5.18 12.87 -16.95
CA LEU A 51 4.52 12.90 -15.63
C LEU A 51 4.81 11.73 -14.67
N CYS A 52 5.84 10.92 -14.95
CA CYS A 52 6.39 9.94 -14.02
C CYS A 52 7.86 10.24 -13.67
N TYR A 53 8.40 11.36 -14.12
CA TYR A 53 9.80 11.72 -13.96
C TYR A 53 10.04 12.35 -12.58
N TYR A 54 11.11 11.91 -11.93
CA TYR A 54 11.56 12.25 -10.58
C TYR A 54 11.43 13.74 -10.21
N ARG A 55 10.36 14.12 -9.51
CA ARG A 55 10.13 15.46 -8.95
C ARG A 55 10.74 15.62 -7.56
N GLY A 56 10.57 14.64 -6.66
CA GLY A 56 10.75 14.87 -5.22
C GLY A 56 12.19 15.05 -4.68
N LYS A 57 13.21 14.44 -5.29
CA LYS A 57 14.63 14.66 -4.90
C LYS A 57 15.43 15.49 -5.90
N GLN A 58 14.79 15.87 -7.00
CA GLN A 58 15.44 16.50 -8.14
C GLN A 58 14.92 17.92 -8.39
N GLU A 59 13.77 18.35 -7.86
CA GLU A 59 13.32 19.75 -7.95
C GLU A 59 14.38 20.75 -7.46
N SER A 60 15.06 20.50 -6.32
CA SER A 60 16.09 21.44 -5.83
C SER A 60 17.31 21.49 -6.76
N LEU A 61 17.70 20.36 -7.36
CA LEU A 61 18.91 20.23 -8.17
C LEU A 61 18.66 20.66 -9.64
N PHE A 62 17.48 20.36 -10.16
CA PHE A 62 16.97 20.80 -11.45
C PHE A 62 16.76 22.30 -11.43
N LYS A 63 16.21 22.88 -10.36
CA LYS A 63 16.04 24.33 -10.21
C LYS A 63 17.35 25.08 -10.34
N TYR A 64 18.45 24.57 -9.77
CA TYR A 64 19.79 25.15 -9.95
C TYR A 64 20.29 25.05 -11.40
N GLN A 65 20.03 23.95 -12.12
CA GLN A 65 20.45 23.77 -13.51
C GLN A 65 19.55 24.56 -14.50
N SER A 66 18.24 24.58 -14.31
CA SER A 66 17.30 25.40 -15.08
C SER A 66 17.52 26.90 -14.87
N MET A 67 18.01 27.33 -13.69
CA MET A 67 18.47 28.70 -13.45
C MET A 67 19.74 29.03 -14.25
N LEU A 68 20.67 28.08 -14.39
CA LEU A 68 21.87 28.23 -15.23
C LEU A 68 21.53 28.32 -16.74
N PHE A 69 20.47 27.64 -17.20
CA PHE A 69 20.13 27.55 -18.63
C PHE A 69 18.94 28.43 -19.07
N ASN A 70 18.25 29.08 -18.13
CA ASN A 70 17.05 29.90 -18.37
C ASN A 70 15.97 29.11 -19.14
N SER A 71 15.66 27.93 -18.63
CA SER A 71 14.77 26.94 -19.25
C SER A 71 13.64 26.53 -18.29
N ASN A 72 12.43 26.32 -18.80
CA ASN A 72 11.34 25.75 -18.03
C ASN A 72 11.41 24.22 -18.08
N PHE A 73 11.12 23.58 -16.94
CA PHE A 73 10.92 22.13 -16.85
C PHE A 73 9.44 21.86 -16.65
N GLU A 74 8.81 21.15 -17.59
CA GLU A 74 7.38 20.89 -17.59
C GLU A 74 7.10 19.43 -17.97
N ASP A 75 5.88 18.97 -17.70
CA ASP A 75 5.43 17.67 -18.17
C ASP A 75 5.19 17.69 -19.68
N ALA A 76 5.73 16.69 -20.38
CA ALA A 76 5.59 16.56 -21.83
C ALA A 76 4.13 16.54 -22.31
N ASN A 77 3.23 15.82 -21.62
CA ASN A 77 1.82 15.76 -22.05
C ASN A 77 1.10 17.09 -21.79
N SER A 78 1.32 17.70 -20.62
CA SER A 78 0.75 19.00 -20.26
C SER A 78 1.19 20.08 -21.24
N TRP A 79 2.45 20.04 -21.67
CA TRP A 79 2.97 21.01 -22.63
C TRP A 79 2.41 20.79 -24.03
N GLN A 80 2.28 19.54 -24.47
CA GLN A 80 1.64 19.21 -25.75
C GLN A 80 0.19 19.71 -25.79
N LEU A 81 -0.55 19.58 -24.68
CA LEU A 81 -1.92 20.09 -24.58
C LEU A 81 -2.00 21.61 -24.62
N ASN A 82 -0.97 22.30 -24.11
CA ASN A 82 -0.96 23.76 -23.96
C ASN A 82 -0.27 24.52 -25.10
N ASN A 83 0.44 23.84 -26.00
CA ASN A 83 1.24 24.47 -27.06
C ASN A 83 0.95 23.82 -28.42
N SER A 84 0.71 24.65 -29.44
CA SER A 84 0.23 24.23 -30.75
C SER A 84 1.20 24.52 -31.92
N SER A 85 2.51 24.74 -31.67
CA SER A 85 3.41 25.23 -32.73
C SER A 85 4.55 24.27 -33.10
N ASP A 86 4.75 24.14 -34.40
CA ASP A 86 5.71 23.26 -35.11
C ASP A 86 7.21 23.65 -35.01
N ASP A 87 7.57 24.70 -34.27
CA ASP A 87 8.98 25.13 -34.15
C ASP A 87 9.39 25.28 -32.69
N MET A 88 9.83 24.17 -32.09
CA MET A 88 10.06 24.10 -30.66
C MET A 88 11.41 23.47 -30.35
N ASP A 89 12.33 24.31 -29.87
CA ASP A 89 13.64 23.95 -29.31
C ASP A 89 13.44 23.25 -27.95
N VAL A 90 12.87 22.05 -28.03
CA VAL A 90 12.46 21.20 -26.91
C VAL A 90 13.27 19.92 -26.91
N ILE A 91 13.70 19.52 -25.71
CA ILE A 91 14.34 18.23 -25.48
C ILE A 91 13.46 17.39 -24.53
N GLU A 92 12.94 16.26 -25.02
CA GLU A 92 12.15 15.31 -24.25
C GLU A 92 13.04 14.21 -23.63
N PHE A 93 12.94 14.01 -22.32
CA PHE A 93 13.50 12.86 -21.62
C PHE A 93 12.53 11.68 -21.66
N VAL A 94 12.92 10.64 -22.37
CA VAL A 94 12.14 9.41 -22.54
C VAL A 94 12.77 8.30 -21.69
N THR A 95 12.24 8.05 -20.50
CA THR A 95 12.67 6.91 -19.67
C THR A 95 11.94 5.65 -20.10
N SER A 96 12.67 4.68 -20.67
CA SER A 96 12.11 3.48 -21.27
C SER A 96 12.99 2.25 -20.96
N PRO A 97 12.55 1.29 -20.13
CA PRO A 97 11.31 1.26 -19.37
C PRO A 97 11.17 2.44 -18.41
N SER A 98 9.92 2.87 -18.19
CA SER A 98 9.59 3.98 -17.31
C SER A 98 9.95 3.67 -15.85
N ASN A 99 10.17 4.71 -15.07
CA ASN A 99 10.15 4.63 -13.62
C ASN A 99 9.05 5.62 -13.15
N PRO A 100 8.09 5.19 -12.31
CA PRO A 100 8.04 3.93 -11.57
C PRO A 100 7.44 2.74 -12.34
N GLY A 101 6.71 3.00 -13.42
CA GLY A 101 5.82 2.00 -14.03
C GLY A 101 6.52 0.77 -14.59
N GLY A 102 7.64 0.92 -15.29
CA GLY A 102 8.34 -0.15 -16.01
C GLY A 102 7.81 -0.42 -17.42
N ASP A 103 7.04 0.47 -18.02
CA ASP A 103 6.55 0.35 -19.40
C ASP A 103 7.54 0.93 -20.39
N LEU A 104 7.64 0.32 -21.57
CA LEU A 104 8.38 0.89 -22.68
C LEU A 104 7.67 2.16 -23.17
N LYS A 105 8.37 3.29 -23.12
CA LYS A 105 7.88 4.59 -23.55
C LYS A 105 8.44 4.97 -24.92
N THR A 106 7.62 5.69 -25.65
CA THR A 106 7.97 6.46 -26.85
C THR A 106 7.80 7.95 -26.56
N PRO A 107 8.49 8.84 -27.30
CA PRO A 107 8.30 10.27 -27.21
C PRO A 107 6.84 10.65 -27.48
N VAL A 108 6.47 11.80 -26.94
CA VAL A 108 5.16 12.44 -27.12
C VAL A 108 5.31 13.71 -27.95
N LEU A 109 6.46 14.36 -27.85
CA LEU A 109 6.75 15.62 -28.50
C LEU A 109 7.51 15.37 -29.81
N GLU A 110 7.21 16.19 -30.81
CA GLU A 110 8.00 16.29 -32.02
C GLU A 110 9.21 17.19 -31.72
N GLY A 111 10.35 16.58 -31.38
CA GLY A 111 11.53 17.31 -30.93
C GLY A 111 12.74 16.40 -30.69
N LYS A 112 13.79 16.96 -30.09
CA LYS A 112 14.98 16.17 -29.74
C LYS A 112 14.66 15.29 -28.54
N THR A 113 15.12 14.04 -28.56
CA THR A 113 14.86 13.09 -27.48
C THR A 113 16.14 12.61 -26.83
N ILE A 114 16.09 12.40 -25.51
CA ILE A 114 17.12 11.70 -24.75
C ILE A 114 16.49 10.49 -24.10
N TYR A 115 16.89 9.30 -24.56
CA TYR A 115 16.39 8.05 -24.03
C TYR A 115 17.20 7.61 -22.80
N ASP A 116 16.54 7.57 -21.65
CA ASP A 116 17.08 6.91 -20.47
C ASP A 116 16.70 5.43 -20.49
N HIS A 117 17.69 4.60 -20.82
CA HIS A 117 17.62 3.14 -20.93
C HIS A 117 18.27 2.42 -19.75
N VAL A 118 18.37 3.05 -18.57
CA VAL A 118 19.00 2.38 -17.41
C VAL A 118 18.29 1.09 -16.99
N TYR A 119 17.00 0.94 -17.27
CA TYR A 119 16.23 -0.29 -17.02
C TYR A 119 16.03 -1.16 -18.28
N PHE A 120 16.57 -0.79 -19.44
CA PHE A 120 16.36 -1.51 -20.70
C PHE A 120 17.28 -2.73 -20.81
N TRP A 121 17.08 -3.68 -19.90
CA TRP A 121 17.86 -4.91 -19.78
C TRP A 121 16.93 -6.11 -19.54
N PRO A 122 17.33 -7.33 -19.97
CA PRO A 122 16.48 -8.52 -19.87
C PRO A 122 16.00 -8.88 -18.46
N GLN A 123 16.69 -8.42 -17.40
CA GLN A 123 16.23 -8.62 -16.02
C GLN A 123 14.99 -7.80 -15.65
N PHE A 124 14.70 -6.70 -16.35
CA PHE A 124 13.58 -5.80 -16.01
C PHE A 124 12.47 -5.77 -17.04
N THR A 125 12.81 -6.01 -18.31
CA THR A 125 11.87 -5.98 -19.43
C THR A 125 12.28 -6.98 -20.51
N PRO A 126 11.31 -7.63 -21.18
CA PRO A 126 11.54 -8.25 -22.48
C PRO A 126 12.14 -7.24 -23.45
N ILE A 127 13.12 -7.67 -24.27
CA ILE A 127 13.78 -6.83 -25.27
C ILE A 127 13.09 -7.04 -26.62
N PRO A 128 12.24 -6.11 -27.09
CA PRO A 128 11.47 -6.31 -28.33
C PRO A 128 12.33 -6.13 -29.59
N ALA A 129 13.36 -5.28 -29.51
CA ALA A 129 14.33 -5.01 -30.56
C ALA A 129 15.52 -4.23 -29.96
N PRO A 130 16.69 -4.21 -30.62
CA PRO A 130 17.72 -3.23 -30.31
C PRO A 130 17.17 -1.81 -30.41
N SER A 131 17.49 -0.95 -29.43
CA SER A 131 17.11 0.47 -29.48
C SER A 131 18.03 1.23 -30.44
N ASP A 132 17.47 2.15 -31.22
CA ASP A 132 18.19 2.92 -32.25
C ASP A 132 17.92 4.43 -32.17
N GLN A 133 18.00 4.98 -30.96
CA GLN A 133 17.71 6.40 -30.71
C GLN A 133 18.98 7.26 -30.84
N ASP A 134 18.81 8.55 -31.13
CA ASP A 134 19.95 9.47 -31.34
C ASP A 134 20.85 9.63 -30.11
N VAL A 135 20.22 9.60 -28.93
CA VAL A 135 20.86 9.69 -27.63
C VAL A 135 20.28 8.66 -26.71
N MET A 136 21.09 7.70 -26.28
CA MET A 136 20.70 6.63 -25.38
C MET A 136 21.61 6.57 -24.18
N ILE A 137 21.07 6.42 -22.98
CA ILE A 137 21.81 6.48 -21.73
C ILE A 137 21.63 5.20 -20.92
N PHE A 138 22.73 4.71 -20.39
CA PHE A 138 22.79 3.47 -19.63
C PHE A 138 23.61 3.65 -18.36
N SER A 139 23.43 2.73 -17.40
CA SER A 139 24.10 2.80 -16.11
C SER A 139 24.44 1.44 -15.56
N LEU A 140 25.68 1.32 -15.08
CA LEU A 140 26.15 0.15 -14.35
C LEU A 140 25.33 -0.07 -13.06
N SER A 141 24.73 0.99 -12.52
CA SER A 141 23.93 0.95 -11.29
C SER A 141 22.72 0.04 -11.39
N LYS A 142 22.17 -0.12 -12.59
CA LYS A 142 20.96 -0.91 -12.86
C LYS A 142 21.25 -2.15 -13.69
N LEU A 143 22.30 -2.14 -14.50
CA LEU A 143 22.80 -3.34 -15.15
C LEU A 143 23.35 -4.37 -14.14
N THR A 144 24.36 -4.00 -13.34
CA THR A 144 25.08 -4.96 -12.46
C THR A 144 24.88 -4.71 -10.97
N GLY A 145 24.00 -3.78 -10.59
CA GLY A 145 23.78 -3.40 -9.19
C GLY A 145 24.92 -2.59 -8.55
N HIS A 146 25.97 -2.25 -9.30
CA HIS A 146 27.15 -1.54 -8.79
C HIS A 146 26.95 -0.03 -8.71
N ALA A 147 25.90 0.41 -8.00
CA ALA A 147 25.53 1.81 -7.90
C ALA A 147 26.66 2.69 -7.32
N GLY A 148 27.43 2.18 -6.36
CA GLY A 148 28.56 2.91 -5.74
C GLY A 148 29.72 3.21 -6.68
N THR A 149 29.87 2.48 -7.80
CA THR A 149 30.92 2.73 -8.80
C THR A 149 30.72 4.06 -9.54
N ARG A 150 29.48 4.59 -9.51
CA ARG A 150 29.09 5.83 -10.17
C ARG A 150 29.45 5.85 -11.67
N PHE A 151 29.20 4.76 -12.39
CA PHE A 151 29.55 4.62 -13.80
C PHE A 151 28.33 4.47 -14.71
N GLY A 152 28.28 5.25 -15.79
CA GLY A 152 27.23 5.23 -16.81
C GLY A 152 27.77 5.76 -18.12
N TRP A 153 27.10 5.46 -19.23
CA TRP A 153 27.56 5.80 -20.57
C TRP A 153 26.39 6.26 -21.43
N ALA A 154 26.72 7.01 -22.48
CA ALA A 154 25.77 7.41 -23.51
C ALA A 154 26.24 6.90 -24.87
N LEU A 155 25.30 6.49 -25.70
CA LEU A 155 25.50 6.29 -27.14
C LEU A 155 24.90 7.51 -27.83
N ILE A 156 25.70 8.20 -28.63
CA ILE A 156 25.35 9.47 -29.25
C ILE A 156 25.70 9.38 -30.73
N LYS A 157 24.71 9.51 -31.60
CA LYS A 157 24.91 9.46 -33.06
C LYS A 157 25.48 10.77 -33.61
N ASP A 158 24.96 11.89 -33.13
CA ASP A 158 25.35 13.22 -33.58
C ASP A 158 26.72 13.64 -33.00
N LYS A 159 27.65 13.98 -33.89
CA LYS A 159 29.03 14.34 -33.50
C LYS A 159 29.09 15.67 -32.72
N ASP A 160 28.31 16.67 -33.11
CA ASP A 160 28.34 17.98 -32.47
C ASP A 160 27.80 17.90 -31.05
N VAL A 161 26.77 17.08 -30.86
CA VAL A 161 26.28 16.71 -29.53
C VAL A 161 27.38 16.01 -28.74
N TYR A 162 27.99 14.97 -29.30
CA TYR A 162 29.05 14.24 -28.61
C TYR A 162 30.21 15.15 -28.17
N ASP A 163 30.64 16.08 -29.02
CA ASP A 163 31.74 17.00 -28.70
C ASP A 163 31.35 17.97 -27.57
N LYS A 164 30.10 18.47 -27.58
CA LYS A 164 29.54 19.29 -26.49
C LYS A 164 29.53 18.54 -25.16
N VAL A 165 29.06 17.30 -25.18
CA VAL A 165 29.04 16.38 -24.02
C VAL A 165 30.43 16.14 -23.48
N SER A 166 31.35 15.78 -24.37
CA SER A 166 32.72 15.45 -23.99
C SER A 166 33.41 16.66 -23.38
N THR A 167 33.17 17.85 -23.92
CA THR A 167 33.67 19.11 -23.37
C THR A 167 33.08 19.39 -22.00
N TYR A 168 31.77 19.23 -21.83
CA TYR A 168 31.13 19.40 -20.52
C TYR A 168 31.77 18.51 -19.45
N ILE A 169 31.93 17.21 -19.73
CA ILE A 169 32.50 16.25 -18.76
C ILE A 169 33.93 16.61 -18.38
N LYS A 170 34.73 17.08 -19.36
CA LYS A 170 36.09 17.56 -19.10
C LYS A 170 36.11 18.79 -18.21
N VAL A 171 35.20 19.73 -18.43
CA VAL A 171 35.16 20.99 -17.67
C VAL A 171 34.57 20.77 -16.27
N ALA A 172 33.52 19.96 -16.15
CA ALA A 172 32.83 19.71 -14.89
C ALA A 172 33.66 18.85 -13.93
N ASP A 173 34.29 17.78 -14.43
CA ASP A 173 34.85 16.72 -13.59
C ASP A 173 36.31 16.37 -13.93
N LEU A 174 36.95 17.08 -14.87
CA LEU A 174 38.28 16.74 -15.41
C LEU A 174 38.34 15.30 -15.96
N GLY A 175 37.20 14.80 -16.42
CA GLY A 175 37.05 13.44 -16.91
C GLY A 175 36.58 12.45 -15.84
N ILE A 176 37.04 11.20 -15.96
CA ILE A 176 36.47 10.06 -15.22
C ILE A 176 37.51 9.39 -14.35
N SER A 177 37.09 9.01 -13.13
CA SER A 177 37.86 8.10 -12.26
C SER A 177 38.33 6.87 -13.04
N LYS A 178 39.65 6.67 -13.10
CA LYS A 178 40.26 5.52 -13.76
C LYS A 178 39.92 4.21 -13.03
N ASP A 179 39.76 4.26 -11.71
CA ASP A 179 39.30 3.11 -10.92
C ASP A 179 37.87 2.71 -11.29
N SER A 180 36.97 3.69 -11.48
CA SER A 180 35.60 3.42 -11.92
C SER A 180 35.57 2.80 -13.32
N GLN A 181 36.40 3.29 -14.24
CA GLN A 181 36.58 2.70 -15.58
C GLN A 181 37.10 1.26 -15.51
N LEU A 182 38.18 1.03 -14.75
CA LEU A 182 38.79 -0.29 -14.62
C LEU A 182 37.82 -1.29 -13.98
N ARG A 183 37.08 -0.88 -12.94
CA ARG A 183 36.06 -1.72 -12.31
C ARG A 183 34.91 -2.02 -13.27
N ALA A 184 34.41 -1.01 -13.99
CA ALA A 184 33.36 -1.21 -14.98
C ALA A 184 33.80 -2.17 -16.09
N LEU A 185 35.02 -2.00 -16.62
CA LEU A 185 35.59 -2.89 -17.64
C LEU A 185 35.65 -4.34 -17.15
N LYS A 186 36.16 -4.58 -15.94
CA LYS A 186 36.24 -5.93 -15.36
C LYS A 186 34.85 -6.57 -15.19
N LEU A 187 33.87 -5.81 -14.71
CA LEU A 187 32.50 -6.30 -14.54
C LEU A 187 31.84 -6.59 -15.89
N LEU A 188 31.97 -5.70 -16.86
CA LEU A 188 31.37 -5.87 -18.18
C LEU A 188 31.99 -7.07 -18.93
N LYS A 189 33.29 -7.33 -18.76
CA LYS A 189 33.93 -8.54 -19.30
C LYS A 189 33.25 -9.81 -18.81
N VAL A 190 32.97 -9.92 -17.51
CA VAL A 190 32.26 -11.07 -16.93
C VAL A 190 30.81 -11.10 -17.40
N VAL A 191 30.13 -9.95 -17.51
CA VAL A 191 28.74 -9.90 -17.98
C VAL A 191 28.57 -10.37 -19.42
N VAL A 192 29.57 -10.18 -20.29
CA VAL A 192 29.48 -10.59 -21.70
C VAL A 192 29.98 -12.02 -21.96
N GLU A 193 30.54 -12.70 -20.95
CA GLU A 193 30.81 -14.15 -21.03
C GLU A 193 29.51 -14.90 -21.30
N ASP A 194 29.58 -15.98 -22.11
CA ASP A 194 28.39 -16.75 -22.51
C ASP A 194 27.27 -15.86 -23.12
N GLU A 195 27.66 -14.83 -23.89
CA GLU A 195 26.76 -13.82 -24.47
C GLU A 195 25.88 -13.10 -23.41
N GLY A 196 26.27 -13.17 -22.14
CA GLY A 196 25.51 -12.70 -20.99
C GLY A 196 24.29 -13.53 -20.61
N ARG A 197 24.07 -14.69 -21.24
CA ARG A 197 22.90 -15.54 -20.97
C ARG A 197 22.79 -15.89 -19.50
N SER A 198 23.85 -16.46 -18.92
CA SER A 198 23.87 -16.86 -17.52
C SER A 198 23.57 -15.68 -16.56
N PHE A 199 24.16 -14.50 -16.81
CA PHE A 199 23.94 -13.31 -16.01
C PHE A 199 22.49 -12.79 -16.09
N PHE A 200 21.96 -12.68 -17.31
CA PHE A 200 20.62 -12.15 -17.55
C PHE A 200 19.53 -13.15 -17.15
N GLU A 201 19.76 -14.46 -17.27
CA GLU A 201 18.87 -15.51 -16.79
C GLU A 201 18.73 -15.45 -15.26
N PHE A 202 19.85 -15.27 -14.54
CA PHE A 202 19.83 -15.05 -13.09
C PHE A 202 19.02 -13.81 -12.71
N GLY A 203 19.28 -12.68 -13.38
CA GLY A 203 18.59 -11.42 -13.12
C GLY A 203 17.09 -11.51 -13.39
N TYR A 204 16.71 -12.07 -14.54
CA TYR A 204 15.30 -12.27 -14.91
C TYR A 204 14.59 -13.19 -13.92
N ASN A 205 15.13 -14.37 -13.63
CA ASN A 205 14.49 -15.34 -12.73
C ASN A 205 14.30 -14.76 -11.32
N THR A 206 15.29 -14.01 -10.83
CA THR A 206 15.19 -13.32 -9.53
C THR A 206 14.08 -12.27 -9.52
N MET A 207 14.01 -11.42 -10.55
CA MET A 207 13.02 -10.35 -10.60
C MET A 207 11.60 -10.87 -10.89
N ARG A 208 11.48 -11.91 -11.72
CA ARG A 208 10.22 -12.61 -12.01
C ARG A 208 9.64 -13.25 -10.76
N ASP A 209 10.44 -14.02 -9.99
CA ASP A 209 9.99 -14.62 -8.72
C ASP A 209 9.45 -13.55 -7.76
N ARG A 210 10.18 -12.44 -7.62
CA ARG A 210 9.77 -11.32 -6.77
C ARG A 210 8.45 -10.72 -7.24
N TRP A 211 8.30 -10.50 -8.55
CA TRP A 211 7.09 -9.93 -9.13
C TRP A 211 5.88 -10.85 -8.96
N GLU A 212 6.04 -12.15 -9.21
CA GLU A 212 5.00 -13.16 -9.05
C GLU A 212 4.52 -13.25 -7.60
N ARG A 213 5.44 -13.40 -6.65
CA ARG A 213 5.12 -13.44 -5.22
C ARG A 213 4.41 -12.18 -4.75
N LEU A 214 4.87 -11.01 -5.20
CA LEU A 214 4.24 -9.73 -4.88
C LEU A 214 2.80 -9.64 -5.43
N THR A 215 2.63 -10.03 -6.69
CA THR A 215 1.33 -10.01 -7.37
C THR A 215 0.32 -10.91 -6.65
N LEU A 216 0.74 -12.10 -6.21
CA LEU A 216 -0.10 -13.02 -5.44
C LEU A 216 -0.55 -12.45 -4.10
N VAL A 217 0.25 -11.60 -3.46
CA VAL A 217 -0.15 -10.94 -2.21
C VAL A 217 -1.19 -9.86 -2.46
N PHE A 218 -0.94 -8.97 -3.43
CA PHE A 218 -1.91 -7.92 -3.76
C PHE A 218 -3.22 -8.46 -4.31
N ALA A 219 -3.21 -9.58 -5.03
CA ALA A 219 -4.43 -10.24 -5.52
C ALA A 219 -5.40 -10.68 -4.41
N LYS A 220 -4.96 -10.77 -3.15
CA LYS A 220 -5.81 -11.12 -2.00
C LYS A 220 -6.63 -9.94 -1.48
N SER A 221 -6.35 -8.70 -1.90
CA SER A 221 -7.03 -7.50 -1.40
C SER A 221 -7.53 -6.64 -2.56
N SER A 222 -8.71 -6.04 -2.37
CA SER A 222 -9.21 -4.97 -3.24
C SER A 222 -8.77 -3.57 -2.78
N ARG A 223 -8.11 -3.45 -1.62
CA ARG A 223 -7.63 -2.15 -1.07
C ARG A 223 -6.47 -1.57 -1.89
N PHE A 224 -5.70 -2.44 -2.54
CA PHE A 224 -4.50 -2.05 -3.26
C PHE A 224 -4.50 -2.63 -4.67
N SER A 225 -3.93 -1.91 -5.62
CA SER A 225 -3.60 -2.43 -6.94
C SER A 225 -2.13 -2.18 -7.27
N ILE A 226 -1.61 -2.93 -8.24
CA ILE A 226 -0.28 -2.75 -8.81
C ILE A 226 -0.38 -2.67 -10.33
N GLN A 227 0.67 -2.16 -10.98
CA GLN A 227 0.66 -1.99 -12.43
C GLN A 227 0.45 -3.33 -13.16
N GLN A 228 -0.48 -3.33 -14.12
CA GLN A 228 -0.77 -4.49 -14.95
C GLN A 228 0.26 -4.62 -16.07
N ARG A 229 0.62 -5.87 -16.36
CA ARG A 229 1.69 -6.18 -17.32
C ARG A 229 1.38 -7.46 -18.08
N ASN A 230 1.46 -7.37 -19.41
CA ASN A 230 1.27 -8.52 -20.28
C ASN A 230 2.62 -9.14 -20.63
N PRO A 231 2.67 -10.47 -20.86
CA PRO A 231 3.85 -11.12 -21.43
C PRO A 231 4.21 -10.50 -22.79
N LEU A 232 5.50 -10.38 -23.07
CA LEU A 232 6.01 -9.87 -24.34
C LEU A 232 7.12 -10.78 -24.88
N HIS A 233 7.24 -10.84 -26.20
CA HIS A 233 8.34 -11.55 -26.84
C HIS A 233 9.67 -10.83 -26.56
N CYS A 234 10.70 -11.60 -26.19
CA CYS A 234 12.04 -11.11 -25.91
C CYS A 234 13.00 -11.66 -26.98
N ASN A 235 13.54 -10.78 -27.83
CA ASN A 235 14.50 -11.18 -28.85
C ASN A 235 15.84 -11.67 -28.28
N PHE A 236 16.22 -11.18 -27.09
CA PHE A 236 17.43 -11.65 -26.41
C PHE A 236 17.32 -13.13 -26.02
N PHE A 237 16.23 -13.52 -25.35
CA PHE A 237 16.00 -14.91 -24.95
C PHE A 237 15.34 -15.77 -26.05
N LYS A 238 14.82 -15.15 -27.12
CA LYS A 238 14.06 -15.78 -28.22
C LYS A 238 12.79 -16.49 -27.76
N GLU A 239 12.13 -15.97 -26.74
CA GLU A 239 10.90 -16.53 -26.19
C GLU A 239 9.99 -15.45 -25.60
N THR A 240 8.73 -15.79 -25.35
CA THR A 240 7.80 -14.92 -24.63
C THR A 240 8.11 -14.96 -23.14
N ARG A 241 8.36 -13.79 -22.55
CA ARG A 241 8.74 -13.65 -21.15
C ARG A 241 7.65 -12.94 -20.35
N LEU A 242 7.53 -13.33 -19.09
CA LEU A 242 6.65 -12.66 -18.13
C LEU A 242 7.28 -11.34 -17.66
N PRO A 243 6.47 -10.42 -17.12
CA PRO A 243 6.96 -9.16 -16.57
C PRO A 243 7.87 -9.36 -15.36
N SER A 244 8.94 -8.58 -15.26
CA SER A 244 9.90 -8.63 -14.14
C SER A 244 10.40 -7.23 -13.71
N PRO A 245 9.50 -6.25 -13.46
CA PRO A 245 9.87 -4.85 -13.30
C PRO A 245 10.75 -4.59 -12.07
N ALA A 246 11.57 -3.54 -12.15
CA ALA A 246 12.42 -3.07 -11.06
C ALA A 246 11.65 -2.57 -9.82
N TYR A 247 10.40 -2.11 -10.02
CA TYR A 247 9.57 -1.50 -9.00
C TYR A 247 8.14 -2.00 -9.09
N ALA A 248 7.43 -1.98 -7.96
CA ALA A 248 5.98 -2.01 -7.93
C ALA A 248 5.45 -0.59 -7.77
N TRP A 249 4.48 -0.23 -8.61
CA TRP A 249 3.72 1.01 -8.54
C TRP A 249 2.38 0.68 -7.92
N VAL A 250 2.35 0.75 -6.59
CA VAL A 250 1.20 0.39 -5.77
C VAL A 250 0.26 1.58 -5.73
N LYS A 251 -1.04 1.34 -5.88
CA LYS A 251 -2.09 2.33 -5.68
C LYS A 251 -2.98 1.89 -4.54
N CYS A 252 -3.33 2.80 -3.63
CA CYS A 252 -4.42 2.62 -2.69
C CYS A 252 -5.75 2.97 -3.38
N GLU A 253 -6.69 2.03 -3.40
CA GLU A 253 -7.94 2.16 -4.16
C GLU A 253 -9.09 2.75 -3.35
N ARG A 254 -9.01 2.71 -2.01
CA ARG A 254 -10.05 3.29 -1.16
C ARG A 254 -9.98 4.82 -1.19
N ASP A 255 -11.14 5.46 -1.17
CA ASP A 255 -11.20 6.92 -1.25
C ASP A 255 -10.63 7.62 -0.02
N GLU A 256 -10.71 6.97 1.13
CA GLU A 256 -10.11 7.43 2.38
C GLU A 256 -8.57 7.28 2.42
N ASP A 257 -7.98 6.40 1.62
CA ASP A 257 -6.53 6.15 1.60
C ASP A 257 -5.80 7.16 0.69
N VAL A 258 -5.96 8.46 0.97
CA VAL A 258 -5.43 9.56 0.16
C VAL A 258 -3.90 9.66 0.16
N ASP A 259 -3.25 9.26 1.26
CA ASP A 259 -1.80 9.18 1.38
C ASP A 259 -1.40 7.72 1.56
N CYS A 260 -1.16 7.05 0.43
CA CYS A 260 -0.81 5.64 0.43
C CYS A 260 0.59 5.40 1.02
N GLY A 261 1.45 6.42 0.99
CA GLY A 261 2.77 6.40 1.64
C GLY A 261 2.65 6.23 3.14
N ALA A 262 1.80 7.04 3.78
CA ALA A 262 1.53 6.97 5.21
C ALA A 262 0.90 5.62 5.63
N ILE A 263 -0.01 5.07 4.81
CA ILE A 263 -0.61 3.74 5.06
C ILE A 263 0.46 2.65 5.09
N LEU A 264 1.37 2.64 4.13
CA LEU A 264 2.45 1.67 4.08
C LEU A 264 3.48 1.90 5.20
N GLU A 265 3.79 3.16 5.52
CA GLU A 265 4.73 3.50 6.59
C GLU A 265 4.24 3.07 7.98
N ALA A 266 2.92 3.11 8.24
CA ALA A 266 2.33 2.57 9.47
C ALA A 266 2.66 1.08 9.69
N GLU A 267 2.78 0.32 8.59
CA GLU A 267 3.21 -1.08 8.59
C GLU A 267 4.73 -1.23 8.41
N ASN A 268 5.48 -0.16 8.61
CA ASN A 268 6.93 -0.06 8.43
C ASN A 268 7.39 -0.38 6.99
N ILE A 269 6.55 -0.16 5.98
CA ILE A 269 6.91 -0.34 4.57
C ILE A 269 7.26 1.04 4.00
N LEU A 270 8.55 1.30 3.81
CA LEU A 270 9.01 2.56 3.22
C LEU A 270 9.00 2.50 1.69
N GLY A 271 8.23 3.40 1.09
CA GLY A 271 8.16 3.61 -0.35
C GLY A 271 8.52 5.04 -0.77
N THR A 272 8.39 5.33 -2.06
CA THR A 272 8.49 6.72 -2.57
C THR A 272 7.11 7.16 -3.05
N SER A 273 6.58 8.26 -2.50
CA SER A 273 5.22 8.75 -2.80
C SER A 273 4.99 9.13 -4.26
N GLY A 274 3.73 9.09 -4.68
CA GLY A 274 3.16 9.53 -5.94
C GLY A 274 3.67 10.88 -6.40
N SER A 275 3.54 11.88 -5.52
CA SER A 275 3.96 13.26 -5.77
C SER A 275 5.43 13.39 -6.16
N ALA A 276 6.30 12.50 -5.68
CA ALA A 276 7.71 12.49 -6.05
C ALA A 276 7.94 12.09 -7.52
N PHE A 277 6.92 11.59 -8.21
CA PHE A 277 6.91 11.29 -9.65
C PHE A 277 5.92 12.18 -10.42
N SER A 278 5.31 13.19 -9.78
CA SER A 278 4.22 14.00 -10.35
C SER A 278 2.90 13.23 -10.55
N ASP A 279 2.68 12.19 -9.76
CA ASP A 279 1.42 11.46 -9.69
C ASP A 279 0.68 11.76 -8.37
N ASP A 280 -0.52 11.22 -8.22
CA ASP A 280 -1.33 11.34 -7.00
C ASP A 280 -0.72 10.56 -5.82
N ASP A 281 -0.77 11.09 -4.59
CA ASP A 281 -0.20 10.47 -3.38
C ASP A 281 -0.94 9.18 -2.94
N ARG A 282 -2.00 8.79 -3.63
CA ARG A 282 -2.54 7.42 -3.60
C ARG A 282 -1.59 6.40 -4.20
N TYR A 283 -0.53 6.81 -4.91
CA TYR A 283 0.48 5.92 -5.44
C TYR A 283 1.76 5.88 -4.61
N VAL A 284 2.41 4.71 -4.56
CA VAL A 284 3.71 4.51 -3.92
C VAL A 284 4.58 3.57 -4.74
N ARG A 285 5.84 3.95 -4.94
CA ARG A 285 6.86 3.10 -5.57
C ARG A 285 7.58 2.25 -4.53
N LEU A 286 7.47 0.93 -4.64
CA LEU A 286 8.23 -0.04 -3.86
C LEU A 286 9.40 -0.61 -4.67
N ASN A 287 10.58 -0.73 -4.04
CA ASN A 287 11.81 -1.19 -4.70
C ASN A 287 11.97 -2.71 -4.58
N LEU A 288 11.92 -3.39 -5.73
CA LEU A 288 12.02 -4.84 -5.79
C LEU A 288 13.45 -5.35 -6.04
N MET A 289 14.46 -4.47 -6.10
CA MET A 289 15.86 -4.83 -6.39
C MET A 289 16.76 -4.90 -5.14
N LYS A 290 16.20 -4.77 -3.93
CA LYS A 290 16.98 -4.84 -2.68
C LYS A 290 17.47 -6.26 -2.38
N SER A 291 18.11 -6.48 -1.22
CA SER A 291 18.55 -7.81 -0.79
C SER A 291 17.37 -8.79 -0.68
N HIS A 292 17.66 -10.09 -0.66
CA HIS A 292 16.62 -11.10 -0.46
C HIS A 292 15.97 -10.98 0.93
N GLY A 293 16.74 -10.60 1.96
CA GLY A 293 16.22 -10.32 3.30
C GLY A 293 15.27 -9.13 3.33
N ASP A 294 15.64 -8.02 2.67
CA ASP A 294 14.74 -6.86 2.52
C ASP A 294 13.44 -7.23 1.80
N PHE A 295 13.54 -8.03 0.73
CA PHE A 295 12.37 -8.45 -0.04
C PHE A 295 11.47 -9.39 0.78
N ASN A 296 12.02 -10.34 1.52
CA ASN A 296 11.22 -11.23 2.36
C ASN A 296 10.52 -10.47 3.50
N LEU A 297 11.21 -9.49 4.11
CA LEU A 297 10.59 -8.62 5.11
C LEU A 297 9.45 -7.79 4.51
N LEU A 298 9.64 -7.25 3.30
CA LEU A 298 8.57 -6.56 2.57
C LEU A 298 7.36 -7.48 2.34
N MET A 299 7.60 -8.71 1.86
CA MET A 299 6.55 -9.68 1.60
C MET A 299 5.79 -10.09 2.88
N GLN A 300 6.49 -10.22 4.01
CA GLN A 300 5.86 -10.51 5.29
C GLN A 300 4.89 -9.38 5.69
N ARG A 301 5.38 -8.14 5.71
CA ARG A 301 4.58 -6.96 6.11
C ARG A 301 3.40 -6.73 5.16
N LEU A 302 3.59 -6.92 3.85
CA LEU A 302 2.50 -6.82 2.89
C LEU A 302 1.43 -7.89 3.09
N ASN A 303 1.80 -9.12 3.46
CA ASN A 303 0.80 -10.15 3.78
C ASN A 303 -0.01 -9.78 5.02
N GLU A 304 0.64 -9.29 6.07
CA GLU A 304 -0.03 -8.83 7.30
C GLU A 304 -1.02 -7.68 6.97
N LEU A 305 -0.55 -6.65 6.25
CA LEU A 305 -1.37 -5.51 5.82
C LEU A 305 -2.58 -5.91 4.96
N VAL A 306 -2.40 -6.85 4.04
CA VAL A 306 -3.46 -7.31 3.14
C VAL A 306 -4.48 -8.20 3.88
N LEU A 307 -4.04 -9.00 4.85
CA LEU A 307 -4.94 -9.85 5.65
C LEU A 307 -5.79 -9.03 6.62
N ASP A 308 -5.23 -8.01 7.27
CA ASP A 308 -5.97 -7.14 8.18
C ASP A 308 -7.13 -6.40 7.50
N ALA A 309 -6.99 -6.09 6.20
CA ALA A 309 -8.05 -5.52 5.39
C ALA A 309 -9.24 -6.48 5.14
N GLN A 310 -9.04 -7.81 5.22
CA GLN A 310 -10.11 -8.81 5.14
C GLN A 310 -10.76 -9.08 6.51
N TYR A 311 -9.98 -9.07 7.60
CA TYR A 311 -10.50 -9.36 8.95
C TYR A 311 -11.47 -8.29 9.45
N THR A 312 -11.28 -7.01 9.11
CA THR A 312 -12.23 -5.94 9.47
C THR A 312 -13.60 -6.17 8.82
N ILE A 313 -13.64 -6.57 7.55
CA ILE A 313 -14.90 -6.89 6.85
C ILE A 313 -15.54 -8.15 7.46
N SER A 314 -14.75 -9.19 7.73
CA SER A 314 -15.24 -10.42 8.35
C SER A 314 -15.84 -10.16 9.73
N ILE A 315 -15.18 -9.39 10.60
CA ILE A 315 -15.69 -9.06 11.94
C ILE A 315 -16.95 -8.20 11.86
N ILE A 316 -16.98 -7.17 11.00
CA ILE A 316 -18.16 -6.31 10.84
C ILE A 316 -19.35 -7.13 10.31
N VAL A 317 -19.14 -7.95 9.28
CA VAL A 317 -20.17 -8.85 8.75
C VAL A 317 -20.62 -9.85 9.83
N HIS A 318 -19.70 -10.43 10.60
CA HIS A 318 -20.03 -11.38 11.66
C HIS A 318 -20.82 -10.72 12.81
N VAL A 319 -20.48 -9.49 13.18
CA VAL A 319 -21.20 -8.70 14.20
C VAL A 319 -22.59 -8.30 13.71
N ILE A 320 -22.71 -7.82 12.47
CA ILE A 320 -24.01 -7.48 11.85
C ILE A 320 -24.87 -8.74 11.72
N CYS A 321 -24.32 -9.85 11.24
CA CYS A 321 -25.04 -11.09 11.05
C CYS A 321 -25.51 -11.69 12.40
N ARG A 322 -24.69 -11.62 13.45
CA ARG A 322 -25.11 -11.98 14.82
C ARG A 322 -26.23 -11.08 15.35
N LYS A 323 -26.18 -9.77 15.12
CA LYS A 323 -27.27 -8.86 15.51
C LYS A 323 -28.58 -9.17 14.76
N ILE A 324 -28.51 -9.48 13.47
CA ILE A 324 -29.68 -9.87 12.66
C ILE A 324 -30.24 -11.23 13.09
N GLN A 325 -29.41 -12.23 13.36
CA GLN A 325 -29.86 -13.53 13.88
C GLN A 325 -30.51 -13.40 15.26
N ALA A 326 -29.93 -12.60 16.18
CA ALA A 326 -30.52 -12.35 17.48
C ALA A 326 -31.91 -11.67 17.37
N ALA A 327 -32.05 -10.68 16.47
CA ALA A 327 -33.33 -10.03 16.21
C ALA A 327 -34.39 -11.01 15.65
N ARG A 328 -34.00 -11.92 14.73
CA ARG A 328 -34.90 -12.97 14.21
C ARG A 328 -35.31 -13.98 15.28
N ILE A 329 -34.41 -14.35 16.18
CA ILE A 329 -34.71 -15.26 17.29
C ILE A 329 -35.68 -14.60 18.28
N VAL A 330 -35.45 -13.33 18.65
CA VAL A 330 -36.34 -12.58 19.55
C VAL A 330 -37.72 -12.39 18.92
N ALA A 331 -37.80 -12.02 17.64
CA ALA A 331 -39.08 -11.87 16.93
C ALA A 331 -39.87 -13.18 16.89
N ASN A 332 -39.22 -14.31 16.60
CA ASN A 332 -39.87 -15.63 16.60
C ASN A 332 -40.32 -16.05 18.01
N LEU A 333 -39.55 -15.71 19.06
CA LEU A 333 -39.94 -15.97 20.46
C LEU A 333 -41.15 -15.15 20.90
N ILE A 334 -41.25 -13.89 20.46
CA ILE A 334 -42.41 -13.04 20.76
C ILE A 334 -43.65 -13.54 20.01
N VAL A 335 -43.51 -13.92 18.73
CA VAL A 335 -44.63 -14.41 17.92
C VAL A 335 -45.12 -15.79 18.39
N LEU A 336 -44.20 -16.71 18.73
CA LEU A 336 -44.54 -18.04 19.24
C LEU A 336 -44.99 -18.00 20.71
N GLY A 337 -44.38 -17.14 21.54
CA GLY A 337 -44.75 -16.95 22.94
C GLY A 337 -46.09 -16.24 23.13
N GLY A 338 -46.39 -15.24 22.29
CA GLY A 338 -47.65 -14.49 22.33
C GLY A 338 -48.87 -15.34 21.96
N GLY A 339 -48.74 -16.27 21.02
CA GLY A 339 -49.85 -17.14 20.59
C GLY A 339 -50.28 -18.17 21.64
N ILE A 340 -49.33 -18.68 22.44
CA ILE A 340 -49.57 -19.71 23.46
C ILE A 340 -50.10 -19.08 24.75
N LEU A 341 -49.54 -17.94 25.17
CA LEU A 341 -50.00 -17.22 26.36
C LEU A 341 -51.41 -16.65 26.19
N ALA A 342 -51.74 -16.10 25.01
CA ALA A 342 -53.07 -15.54 24.76
C ALA A 342 -54.19 -16.59 24.81
N ARG A 343 -53.95 -17.80 24.27
CA ARG A 343 -54.94 -18.89 24.31
C ARG A 343 -55.04 -19.52 25.70
N GLY A 344 -53.91 -19.70 26.38
CA GLY A 344 -53.87 -20.25 27.74
C GLY A 344 -54.55 -19.34 28.77
N LEU A 345 -54.38 -18.02 28.68
CA LEU A 345 -55.02 -17.05 29.58
C LEU A 345 -56.55 -16.98 29.38
N VAL A 346 -57.03 -17.01 28.13
CA VAL A 346 -58.49 -17.00 27.86
C VAL A 346 -59.16 -18.29 28.33
N GLN A 347 -58.48 -19.43 28.17
CA GLN A 347 -59.01 -20.73 28.60
C GLN A 347 -58.94 -20.87 30.13
N ALA A 348 -57.83 -20.46 30.77
CA ALA A 348 -57.69 -20.45 32.22
C ALA A 348 -58.63 -19.45 32.91
N TYR A 349 -58.91 -18.30 32.29
CA TYR A 349 -59.88 -17.33 32.81
C TYR A 349 -61.32 -17.89 32.78
N ARG A 350 -61.70 -18.58 31.69
CA ARG A 350 -62.99 -19.29 31.61
C ARG A 350 -63.07 -20.45 32.60
N GLN A 351 -61.98 -21.21 32.77
CA GLN A 351 -61.91 -22.32 33.72
C GLN A 351 -61.93 -21.85 35.19
N ALA A 352 -61.27 -20.72 35.49
CA ALA A 352 -61.24 -20.13 36.83
C ALA A 352 -62.61 -19.57 37.23
N LEU A 353 -63.35 -18.96 36.31
CA LEU A 353 -64.74 -18.52 36.56
C LEU A 353 -65.68 -19.71 36.80
N HIS A 354 -65.44 -20.84 36.15
CA HIS A 354 -66.23 -22.05 36.36
C HIS A 354 -65.87 -22.76 37.68
N ASN A 355 -64.58 -22.82 38.04
CA ASN A 355 -64.08 -23.52 39.22
C ASN A 355 -64.18 -22.70 40.53
N ALA A 356 -64.28 -21.37 40.46
CA ALA A 356 -64.53 -20.52 41.64
C ALA A 356 -65.93 -20.75 42.27
N SER A 357 -66.83 -21.45 41.58
CA SER A 357 -68.16 -21.81 42.10
C SER A 357 -68.20 -23.11 42.89
N LYS A 358 -67.15 -23.95 42.87
CA LYS A 358 -67.15 -25.25 43.53
C LYS A 358 -65.78 -25.61 44.11
N THR A 359 -65.76 -25.76 45.43
CA THR A 359 -64.85 -26.59 46.23
C THR A 359 -63.40 -26.13 46.36
N GLY A 360 -63.08 -25.67 47.58
CA GLY A 360 -61.70 -25.47 48.04
C GLY A 360 -60.94 -26.78 48.25
N VAL A 361 -59.66 -26.59 48.62
CA VAL A 361 -58.59 -27.56 48.94
C VAL A 361 -57.67 -27.94 47.78
N ALA A 362 -56.39 -27.56 47.90
CA ALA A 362 -55.24 -28.39 47.47
C ALA A 362 -53.92 -27.79 48.01
N GLN A 363 -53.57 -28.12 49.26
CA GLN A 363 -52.30 -27.71 49.91
C GLN A 363 -51.13 -28.68 49.64
N GLU A 364 -51.30 -29.72 48.83
CA GLU A 364 -50.24 -30.73 48.62
C GLU A 364 -49.54 -30.67 47.25
N THR A 365 -49.95 -29.76 46.36
CA THR A 365 -49.32 -29.63 45.03
C THR A 365 -48.21 -28.55 44.97
N LEU A 366 -48.08 -27.72 46.01
CA LEU A 366 -47.09 -26.62 46.03
C LEU A 366 -45.68 -27.04 46.51
N GLN A 367 -45.55 -28.07 47.37
CA GLN A 367 -44.24 -28.48 47.90
C GLN A 367 -43.36 -29.23 46.86
N ASN A 368 -44.01 -29.91 45.91
CA ASN A 368 -43.45 -30.54 44.70
C ASN A 368 -42.59 -29.61 43.81
N ALA A 369 -43.07 -28.39 43.57
CA ALA A 369 -42.51 -27.49 42.56
C ALA A 369 -41.31 -26.67 43.05
N VAL A 370 -41.14 -26.53 44.37
CA VAL A 370 -40.09 -25.67 44.98
C VAL A 370 -38.72 -26.37 45.00
N ARG A 371 -38.67 -27.72 44.96
CA ARG A 371 -37.39 -28.45 45.13
C ARG A 371 -36.59 -28.69 43.84
N ARG A 372 -37.09 -28.30 42.66
CA ARG A 372 -36.40 -28.44 41.36
C ARG A 372 -35.90 -27.11 40.75
N GLY A 373 -36.07 -25.98 41.45
CA GLY A 373 -35.64 -24.64 41.00
C GLY A 373 -34.46 -24.02 41.78
N SER A 374 -33.87 -24.70 42.76
CA SER A 374 -32.85 -24.13 43.64
C SER A 374 -31.45 -24.08 43.00
N LYS A 375 -31.28 -23.17 42.04
CA LYS A 375 -29.98 -22.52 41.73
C LYS A 375 -30.09 -21.00 41.78
N ALA A 376 -31.19 -20.48 42.32
CA ALA A 376 -31.33 -19.06 42.64
C ALA A 376 -30.57 -18.73 43.93
N MET A 377 -29.78 -17.67 43.88
CA MET A 377 -29.03 -17.15 45.03
C MET A 377 -30.00 -16.75 46.14
N THR A 378 -29.71 -17.14 47.38
CA THR A 378 -30.54 -16.74 48.53
C THR A 378 -30.24 -15.30 48.93
N GLU A 379 -31.19 -14.64 49.58
CA GLU A 379 -31.02 -13.27 50.08
C GLU A 379 -29.82 -13.16 51.05
N LEU A 380 -29.63 -14.18 51.91
CA LEU A 380 -28.49 -14.26 52.82
C LEU A 380 -27.15 -14.38 52.07
N GLU A 381 -27.10 -15.23 51.03
CA GLU A 381 -25.91 -15.37 50.17
C GLU A 381 -25.61 -14.06 49.43
N ALA A 382 -26.64 -13.38 48.92
CA ALA A 382 -26.50 -12.09 48.24
C ALA A 382 -25.93 -11.01 49.18
N ARG A 383 -26.42 -10.95 50.42
CA ARG A 383 -25.89 -10.04 51.44
C ARG A 383 -24.45 -10.32 51.80
N GLN A 384 -24.07 -11.60 51.93
CA GLN A 384 -22.68 -12.00 52.17
C GLN A 384 -21.76 -11.62 51.01
N ILE A 385 -22.21 -11.79 49.76
CA ILE A 385 -21.43 -11.45 48.56
C ILE A 385 -21.17 -9.94 48.48
N LEU A 386 -22.17 -9.10 48.79
CA LEU A 386 -22.01 -7.64 48.78
C LEU A 386 -21.43 -7.07 50.08
N GLY A 387 -21.28 -7.88 51.12
CA GLY A 387 -20.78 -7.47 52.43
C GLY A 387 -21.69 -6.45 53.12
N VAL A 388 -23.00 -6.69 53.05
CA VAL A 388 -24.06 -5.82 53.60
C VAL A 388 -24.88 -6.56 54.64
N THR A 389 -25.53 -5.82 55.54
CA THR A 389 -26.40 -6.37 56.59
C THR A 389 -27.88 -6.23 56.21
N GLU A 390 -28.78 -6.89 56.95
CA GLU A 390 -30.24 -6.79 56.75
C GLU A 390 -30.79 -5.37 56.90
N LYS A 391 -30.10 -4.51 57.66
CA LYS A 391 -30.52 -3.13 57.91
C LYS A 391 -29.96 -2.12 56.90
N SER A 392 -29.17 -2.57 55.93
CA SER A 392 -28.50 -1.66 54.99
C SER A 392 -29.53 -1.01 54.08
N SER A 393 -29.39 0.30 53.82
CA SER A 393 -30.29 0.98 52.88
C SER A 393 -30.01 0.55 51.44
N TRP A 394 -30.94 0.83 50.53
CA TRP A 394 -30.74 0.53 49.10
C TRP A 394 -29.53 1.29 48.53
N GLU A 395 -29.33 2.54 48.97
CA GLU A 395 -28.19 3.37 48.58
C GLU A 395 -26.86 2.76 49.01
N GLU A 396 -26.78 2.21 50.23
CA GLU A 396 -25.58 1.52 50.71
C GLU A 396 -25.28 0.24 49.91
N ILE A 397 -26.33 -0.51 49.56
CA ILE A 397 -26.22 -1.72 48.74
C ILE A 397 -25.73 -1.38 47.32
N ALA A 398 -26.28 -0.35 46.71
CA ALA A 398 -25.87 0.13 45.38
C ALA A 398 -24.39 0.59 45.38
N GLN A 399 -23.98 1.38 46.37
CA GLN A 399 -22.58 1.82 46.49
C GLN A 399 -21.60 0.65 46.69
N LYS A 400 -21.98 -0.36 47.49
CA LYS A 400 -21.17 -1.57 47.68
C LYS A 400 -21.06 -2.39 46.41
N TYR A 401 -22.16 -2.51 45.66
CA TYR A 401 -22.19 -3.15 44.35
C TYR A 401 -21.25 -2.45 43.36
N ASP A 402 -21.38 -1.14 43.16
CA ASP A 402 -20.58 -0.39 42.18
C ASP A 402 -19.08 -0.54 42.45
N LYS A 403 -18.68 -0.39 43.72
CA LYS A 403 -17.28 -0.55 44.14
C LYS A 403 -16.73 -1.97 43.88
N LEU A 404 -17.54 -3.01 44.12
CA LEU A 404 -17.14 -4.40 43.85
C LEU A 404 -17.12 -4.71 42.35
N PHE A 405 -18.06 -4.14 41.59
CA PHE A 405 -18.19 -4.32 40.16
C PHE A 405 -17.03 -3.69 39.40
N GLU A 406 -16.66 -2.44 39.73
CA GLU A 406 -15.51 -1.73 39.15
C GLU A 406 -14.19 -2.45 39.46
N ARG A 407 -13.97 -2.86 40.72
CA ARG A 407 -12.77 -3.60 41.11
C ARG A 407 -12.65 -4.95 40.39
N ASN A 408 -13.78 -5.63 40.20
CA ASN A 408 -13.81 -6.89 39.45
C ASN A 408 -13.64 -6.69 37.95
N ALA A 409 -13.97 -5.52 37.39
CA ALA A 409 -13.74 -5.22 35.99
C ALA A 409 -12.23 -5.06 35.68
N THR A 410 -11.44 -4.58 36.63
CA THR A 410 -9.98 -4.44 36.45
C THR A 410 -9.22 -5.74 36.70
N ASN A 411 -9.55 -6.48 37.76
CA ASN A 411 -8.75 -7.62 38.24
C ASN A 411 -9.54 -8.91 38.54
N GLY A 412 -10.85 -8.96 38.24
CA GLY A 412 -11.72 -10.09 38.54
C GLY A 412 -11.97 -11.03 37.35
N SER A 413 -12.50 -12.23 37.63
CA SER A 413 -12.98 -13.15 36.60
C SER A 413 -14.45 -12.91 36.26
N PHE A 414 -14.88 -13.33 35.07
CA PHE A 414 -16.29 -13.28 34.65
C PHE A 414 -17.24 -13.95 35.67
N TYR A 415 -16.76 -14.99 36.35
CA TYR A 415 -17.50 -15.67 37.41
C TYR A 415 -17.77 -14.76 38.62
N LEU A 416 -16.76 -14.00 39.07
CA LEU A 416 -16.91 -13.06 40.19
C LEU A 416 -17.81 -11.88 39.84
N GLN A 417 -17.66 -11.36 38.62
CA GLN A 417 -18.53 -10.34 38.04
C GLN A 417 -20.00 -10.80 38.03
N SER A 418 -20.25 -12.02 37.53
CA SER A 418 -21.59 -12.62 37.50
C SER A 418 -22.18 -12.83 38.89
N LYS A 419 -21.37 -13.26 39.88
CA LYS A 419 -21.84 -13.46 41.26
C LYS A 419 -22.25 -12.15 41.94
N VAL A 420 -21.47 -11.08 41.77
CA VAL A 420 -21.78 -9.75 42.31
C VAL A 420 -23.04 -9.17 41.66
N HIS A 421 -23.20 -9.33 40.35
CA HIS A 421 -24.40 -8.89 39.64
C HIS A 421 -25.67 -9.64 40.10
N ARG A 422 -25.59 -10.97 40.23
CA ARG A 422 -26.72 -11.79 40.70
C ARG A 422 -27.11 -11.50 42.15
N ALA A 423 -26.13 -11.13 42.99
CA ALA A 423 -26.41 -10.70 44.35
C ALA A 423 -27.21 -9.39 44.39
N LYS A 424 -26.87 -8.42 43.52
CA LYS A 424 -27.64 -7.18 43.39
C LYS A 424 -29.07 -7.44 42.93
N GLU A 425 -29.25 -8.20 41.83
CA GLU A 425 -30.59 -8.56 41.33
C GLU A 425 -31.44 -9.27 42.39
N CYS A 426 -30.82 -10.15 43.20
CA CYS A 426 -31.51 -10.81 44.30
C CYS A 426 -32.03 -9.80 45.34
N LEU A 427 -31.22 -8.84 45.76
CA LEU A 427 -31.65 -7.82 46.73
C LEU A 427 -32.60 -6.78 46.13
N GLU A 428 -32.52 -6.47 44.83
CA GLU A 428 -33.50 -5.59 44.15
C GLU A 428 -34.93 -6.08 44.31
N THR A 429 -35.14 -7.40 44.24
CA THR A 429 -36.48 -8.00 44.43
C THR A 429 -37.05 -7.84 45.84
N VAL A 430 -36.18 -7.55 46.83
CA VAL A 430 -36.57 -7.35 48.24
C VAL A 430 -36.93 -5.89 48.50
N TYR A 431 -36.29 -4.95 47.82
CA TYR A 431 -36.46 -3.50 48.04
C TYR A 431 -37.43 -2.83 47.06
N GLN A 432 -37.86 -3.51 45.99
CA GLN A 432 -38.97 -3.04 45.16
C GLN A 432 -40.31 -3.27 45.88
N PRO A 433 -41.16 -2.23 46.03
CA PRO A 433 -42.53 -2.41 46.51
C PRO A 433 -43.29 -3.36 45.58
N LYS A 434 -43.89 -4.42 46.12
CA LYS A 434 -44.91 -5.18 45.40
C LYS A 434 -46.17 -4.32 45.32
N ASP A 435 -46.44 -3.76 44.15
CA ASP A 435 -47.75 -3.16 43.86
C ASP A 435 -48.85 -4.22 44.08
N MET A 436 -49.67 -4.02 45.11
CA MET A 436 -50.90 -4.78 45.33
C MET A 436 -52.06 -4.17 44.52
N PRO A 437 -52.95 -4.99 43.93
CA PRO A 437 -54.17 -4.52 43.28
C PRO A 437 -55.33 -4.41 44.27
N GLY A 438 -56.14 -3.33 44.17
CA GLY A 438 -57.47 -3.23 44.81
C GLY A 438 -57.79 -1.83 45.33
N GLY A 439 -58.67 -1.08 44.65
CA GLY A 439 -58.97 0.34 44.95
C GLY A 439 -60.16 0.61 45.88
N SER A 440 -60.55 1.88 45.97
CA SER A 440 -61.94 2.36 46.07
C SER A 440 -61.97 3.89 46.01
N MET A 441 -63.04 4.39 45.37
CA MET A 441 -63.45 5.79 45.42
C MET A 441 -63.77 6.23 46.85
N GLY A 442 -63.51 7.51 47.12
CA GLY A 442 -63.99 8.30 48.24
C GLY A 442 -63.65 9.75 48.00
#